data_AF-A0A1M2ZSM9-F1
#
_entry.id   AF-A0A1M2ZSM9-F1
#
_cell.length_a   1.000
_cell.length_b   1.000
_cell.length_c   1.000
_cell.angle_alpha   90.00
_cell.angle_beta   90.00
_cell.angle_gamma   90.00
#
_symmetry.space_group_name_H-M   'P 1'
#
loop_
_entity.id
_entity.type
_entity.pdbx_description
1 polymer ?
#
loop_
_entity_poly.entity_id
_entity_poly.type
_entity_poly.pdbx_seq_one_letter_code
_entity_poly.pdbx_strand_id
1 'polypeptide(L)'
;MVASVTDPATISLGESVATLVDADGTGNTGWPTALAYPGAPLRDLADAVHNICALHGMAPSIVEQASEAPGPDELRAWLRTTAIAFDEERTLLAALVAAVGPLPSTPGQAQSEATVLAQRHALAMLAVSDRVGCAAGAAAAFLLDWSAIRRILALAGDRVGTRLPPSPLPRASAVIAALAALGDASGTQRAVTFGAQQLLAQHRGLWELLDARASARRGN
;
A
#
# COMPACT_ATOMS: atom_id res chain seq x y z
N MET A 1 11.50 -30.92 39.56
CA MET A 1 11.23 -30.95 38.12
C MET A 1 10.50 -29.65 37.80
N VAL A 2 11.24 -28.63 37.37
CA VAL A 2 10.74 -27.26 37.21
C VAL A 2 9.98 -27.19 35.89
N ALA A 3 8.74 -26.72 35.94
CA ALA A 3 7.92 -26.46 34.78
C ALA A 3 8.61 -25.43 33.87
N SER A 4 8.84 -25.80 32.61
CA SER A 4 9.28 -24.91 31.56
C SER A 4 8.22 -23.81 31.41
N VAL A 5 8.64 -22.59 31.74
CA VAL A 5 7.95 -21.36 31.36
C VAL A 5 7.83 -21.36 29.84
N THR A 6 6.61 -21.26 29.33
CA THR A 6 6.31 -20.95 27.93
C THR A 6 6.98 -19.62 27.58
N ASP A 7 7.96 -19.69 26.67
CA ASP A 7 8.53 -18.54 25.97
C ASP A 7 7.38 -17.73 25.36
N PRO A 8 7.29 -16.39 25.54
CA PRO A 8 6.31 -15.59 24.81
C PRO A 8 6.48 -15.86 23.32
N ALA A 9 5.41 -16.33 22.66
CA ALA A 9 5.42 -16.70 21.26
C ALA A 9 6.13 -15.61 20.44
N THR A 10 7.27 -15.96 19.84
CA THR A 10 8.02 -15.03 18.99
C THR A 10 7.12 -14.71 17.80
N ILE A 11 6.61 -13.48 17.75
CA ILE A 11 5.77 -12.99 16.66
C ILE A 11 6.55 -13.19 15.35
N SER A 12 5.95 -13.86 14.38
CA SER A 12 6.60 -14.08 13.08
C SER A 12 6.88 -12.74 12.37
N LEU A 13 7.80 -12.74 11.40
CA LEU A 13 8.06 -11.55 10.58
C LEU A 13 6.79 -11.06 9.88
N GLY A 14 5.99 -11.98 9.35
CA GLY A 14 4.73 -11.65 8.71
C GLY A 14 3.71 -11.00 9.65
N GLU A 15 3.54 -11.55 10.85
CA GLU A 15 2.65 -10.97 11.87
C GLU A 15 3.16 -9.62 12.37
N SER A 16 4.48 -9.43 12.45
CA SER A 16 5.08 -8.15 12.80
C SER A 16 4.73 -7.07 11.75
N VAL A 17 4.82 -7.41 10.46
CA VAL A 17 4.40 -6.49 9.38
C VAL A 17 2.89 -6.23 9.42
N ALA A 18 2.07 -7.26 9.64
CA ALA A 18 0.63 -7.09 9.78
C ALA A 18 0.27 -6.15 10.94
N THR A 19 0.95 -6.30 12.08
CA THR A 19 0.78 -5.40 13.25
C THR A 19 1.14 -3.96 12.92
N LEU A 20 2.19 -3.72 12.14
CA LEU A 20 2.54 -2.38 11.65
C LEU A 20 1.45 -1.82 10.73
N VAL A 21 0.92 -2.63 9.81
CA VAL A 21 -0.16 -2.20 8.90
C VAL A 21 -1.43 -1.87 9.67
N ASP A 22 -1.79 -2.66 10.68
CA ASP A 22 -2.95 -2.38 11.53
C ASP A 22 -2.78 -1.07 12.31
N ALA A 23 -1.56 -0.77 12.76
CA ALA A 23 -1.26 0.45 13.52
C ALA A 23 -1.12 1.71 12.64
N ASP A 24 -0.51 1.58 11.46
CA ASP A 24 -0.02 2.73 10.67
C ASP A 24 -0.58 2.78 9.24
N GLY A 25 -1.35 1.77 8.83
CA GLY A 25 -1.90 1.68 7.49
C GLY A 25 -3.04 2.65 7.21
N THR A 26 -3.49 2.62 5.97
CA THR A 26 -4.65 3.35 5.45
C THR A 26 -5.88 3.15 6.33
N GLY A 27 -6.06 1.95 6.88
CA GLY A 27 -7.20 1.60 7.75
C GLY A 27 -7.25 2.34 9.09
N ASN A 28 -6.15 2.90 9.57
CA ASN A 28 -6.06 3.61 10.86
C ASN A 28 -5.81 5.12 10.70
N THR A 29 -5.83 5.64 9.48
CA THR A 29 -5.64 7.07 9.21
C THR A 29 -7.00 7.79 9.17
N GLY A 30 -7.08 8.99 9.77
CA GLY A 30 -8.34 9.72 9.96
C GLY A 30 -9.06 10.09 8.66
N TRP A 31 -8.34 10.59 7.66
CA TRP A 31 -8.94 11.03 6.39
C TRP A 31 -9.46 9.87 5.49
N PRO A 32 -8.73 8.77 5.28
CA PRO A 32 -9.26 7.55 4.64
C PRO A 32 -10.54 7.03 5.28
N THR A 33 -10.60 7.05 6.61
CA THR A 33 -11.79 6.68 7.37
C THR A 33 -12.96 7.63 7.07
N ALA A 34 -12.70 8.94 6.97
CA ALA A 34 -13.71 9.93 6.57
C ALA A 34 -14.22 9.71 5.13
N LEU A 35 -13.33 9.40 4.18
CA LEU A 35 -13.69 9.06 2.80
C LEU A 35 -14.52 7.79 2.70
N ALA A 36 -14.38 6.87 3.65
CA ALA A 36 -15.12 5.62 3.68
C ALA A 36 -16.62 5.79 4.04
N TYR A 37 -17.05 6.99 4.46
CA TYR A 37 -18.46 7.25 4.79
C TYR A 37 -19.31 7.55 3.54
N PRO A 38 -20.57 7.08 3.48
CA PRO A 38 -21.46 7.29 2.33
C PRO A 38 -21.65 8.75 1.87
N GLY A 39 -21.45 9.71 2.78
CA GLY A 39 -21.57 11.16 2.51
C GLY A 39 -20.33 11.83 1.94
N ALA A 40 -19.21 11.11 1.74
CA ALA A 40 -17.99 11.71 1.22
C ALA A 40 -18.23 12.42 -0.14
N PRO A 41 -17.72 13.65 -0.35
CA PRO A 41 -17.86 14.33 -1.63
C PRO A 41 -17.17 13.53 -2.75
N LEU A 42 -17.86 13.35 -3.89
CA LEU A 42 -17.30 12.60 -5.03
C LEU A 42 -15.97 13.19 -5.51
N ARG A 43 -15.79 14.51 -5.44
CA ARG A 43 -14.52 15.17 -5.77
C ARG A 43 -13.36 14.67 -4.90
N ASP A 44 -13.60 14.38 -3.62
CA ASP A 44 -12.53 13.93 -2.71
C ASP A 44 -12.19 12.45 -2.96
N LEU A 45 -13.18 11.64 -3.35
CA LEU A 45 -12.96 10.27 -3.85
C LEU A 45 -12.21 10.28 -5.19
N ALA A 46 -12.57 11.16 -6.12
CA ALA A 46 -11.86 11.32 -7.39
C ALA A 46 -10.41 11.74 -7.16
N ASP A 47 -10.16 12.70 -6.25
CA ASP A 47 -8.80 13.13 -5.87
C ASP A 47 -7.98 11.95 -5.33
N ALA A 48 -8.57 11.12 -4.45
CA ALA A 48 -7.91 9.90 -3.97
C ALA A 48 -7.58 8.92 -5.11
N VAL A 49 -8.54 8.60 -5.98
CA VAL A 49 -8.34 7.69 -7.12
C VAL A 49 -7.20 8.15 -8.01
N HIS A 50 -7.16 9.44 -8.38
CA HIS A 50 -6.11 10.00 -9.22
C HIS A 50 -4.73 9.90 -8.57
N ASN A 51 -4.60 10.27 -7.29
CA ASN A 51 -3.30 10.27 -6.61
C ASN A 51 -2.81 8.84 -6.28
N ILE A 52 -3.71 7.90 -5.96
CA ILE A 52 -3.39 6.47 -5.83
C ILE A 52 -2.91 5.92 -7.18
N CYS A 53 -3.57 6.29 -8.29
CA CYS A 53 -3.13 5.90 -9.64
C CYS A 53 -1.77 6.50 -10.00
N ALA A 54 -1.50 7.75 -9.63
CA ALA A 54 -0.21 8.38 -9.87
C ALA A 54 0.92 7.66 -9.11
N LEU A 55 0.63 7.12 -7.93
CA LEU A 55 1.60 6.41 -7.09
C LEU A 55 1.78 4.94 -7.49
N HIS A 56 0.70 4.22 -7.81
CA HIS A 56 0.70 2.76 -7.97
C HIS A 56 0.22 2.23 -9.32
N GLY A 57 -0.24 3.09 -10.23
CA GLY A 57 -0.76 2.68 -11.55
C GLY A 57 0.33 2.28 -12.57
N MET A 58 1.56 2.77 -12.38
CA MET A 58 2.66 2.55 -13.31
C MET A 58 3.34 1.19 -13.11
N ALA A 59 3.83 0.61 -14.21
CA ALA A 59 4.75 -0.54 -14.19
C ALA A 59 6.22 -0.06 -14.17
N PRO A 60 7.15 -0.83 -13.59
CA PRO A 60 6.88 -2.02 -12.78
C PRO A 60 6.26 -1.65 -11.42
N SER A 61 5.43 -2.54 -10.87
CA SER A 61 4.87 -2.32 -9.53
C SER A 61 5.91 -2.52 -8.43
N ILE A 62 5.67 -2.01 -7.21
CA ILE A 62 6.57 -2.26 -6.08
C ILE A 62 6.73 -3.76 -5.78
N VAL A 63 5.68 -4.55 -6.02
CA VAL A 63 5.70 -6.01 -5.84
C VAL A 63 6.58 -6.68 -6.91
N GLU A 64 6.47 -6.21 -8.16
CA GLU A 64 7.31 -6.66 -9.26
C GLU A 64 8.78 -6.34 -9.02
N GLN A 65 9.08 -5.10 -8.62
CA GLN A 65 10.44 -4.68 -8.30
C GLN A 65 11.02 -5.47 -7.13
N ALA A 66 10.23 -5.71 -6.07
CA ALA A 66 10.66 -6.52 -4.94
C ALA A 66 10.95 -7.99 -5.31
N SER A 67 10.35 -8.50 -6.39
CA SER A 67 10.62 -9.87 -6.88
C SER A 67 12.03 -10.04 -7.47
N GLU A 68 12.71 -8.94 -7.82
CA GLU A 68 14.08 -8.92 -8.32
C GLU A 68 15.12 -8.57 -7.23
N ALA A 69 14.66 -8.17 -6.03
CA ALA A 69 15.54 -7.80 -4.93
C ALA A 69 16.21 -9.02 -4.26
N PRO A 70 17.35 -8.84 -3.55
CA PRO A 70 18.01 -9.94 -2.84
C PRO A 70 17.10 -10.63 -1.81
N GLY A 71 17.00 -11.95 -1.91
CA GLY A 71 16.18 -12.78 -1.02
C GLY A 71 16.06 -14.23 -1.50
N PRO A 72 15.35 -15.11 -0.77
CA PRO A 72 15.14 -16.51 -1.14
C PRO A 72 14.40 -16.68 -2.47
N ASP A 73 14.78 -17.68 -3.27
CA ASP A 73 14.17 -17.96 -4.59
C ASP A 73 12.66 -18.18 -4.51
N GLU A 74 12.19 -18.89 -3.48
CA GLU A 74 10.77 -19.16 -3.24
C GLU A 74 9.97 -17.87 -3.06
N LEU A 75 10.47 -16.94 -2.24
CA LEU A 75 9.83 -15.65 -2.02
C LEU A 75 9.81 -14.80 -3.29
N ARG A 76 10.91 -14.77 -4.05
CA ARG A 76 10.97 -14.04 -5.32
C ARG A 76 9.98 -14.58 -6.34
N ALA A 77 9.85 -15.91 -6.45
CA ALA A 77 8.86 -16.55 -7.32
C ALA A 77 7.42 -16.25 -6.90
N TRP A 78 7.13 -16.24 -5.59
CA TRP A 78 5.83 -15.86 -5.05
C TRP A 78 5.49 -14.38 -5.32
N LEU A 79 6.45 -13.46 -5.14
CA LEU A 79 6.28 -12.04 -5.44
C LEU A 79 6.03 -11.81 -6.94
N ARG A 80 6.74 -12.52 -7.83
CA ARG A 80 6.53 -12.43 -9.28
C ARG A 80 5.10 -12.85 -9.67
N THR A 81 4.60 -13.93 -9.09
CA THR A 81 3.20 -14.39 -9.31
C THR A 81 2.20 -13.35 -8.79
N THR A 82 2.48 -12.77 -7.63
CA THR A 82 1.62 -11.75 -7.01
C THR A 82 1.63 -10.43 -7.80
N ALA A 83 2.77 -10.06 -8.40
CA ALA A 83 2.88 -8.90 -9.26
C ALA A 83 1.99 -9.01 -10.51
N ILE A 84 1.93 -10.20 -11.12
CA ILE A 84 1.01 -10.47 -12.25
C ILE A 84 -0.44 -10.27 -11.82
N ALA A 85 -0.84 -10.76 -10.64
CA ALA A 85 -2.18 -10.52 -10.10
C ALA A 85 -2.44 -9.02 -9.83
N PHE A 86 -1.43 -8.28 -9.41
CA PHE A 86 -1.55 -6.83 -9.18
C PHE A 86 -1.73 -6.03 -10.48
N ASP A 87 -1.34 -6.56 -11.65
CA ASP A 87 -1.58 -5.87 -12.93
C ASP A 87 -3.08 -5.73 -13.26
N GLU A 88 -3.91 -6.65 -12.79
CA GLU A 88 -5.37 -6.53 -12.87
C GLU A 88 -5.88 -5.36 -12.01
N GLU A 89 -5.30 -5.17 -10.82
CA GLU A 89 -5.60 -4.03 -9.93
C GLU A 89 -5.17 -2.70 -10.57
N ARG A 90 -4.01 -2.65 -11.24
CA ARG A 90 -3.54 -1.46 -11.97
C ARG A 90 -4.45 -1.12 -13.15
N THR A 91 -4.88 -2.14 -13.90
CA THR A 91 -5.82 -1.98 -15.02
C THR A 91 -7.16 -1.41 -14.52
N LEU A 92 -7.65 -1.96 -13.41
CA LEU A 92 -8.85 -1.44 -12.75
C LEU A 92 -8.70 0.01 -12.30
N LEU A 93 -7.56 0.34 -11.70
CA LEU A 93 -7.27 1.68 -11.21
C LEU A 93 -7.26 2.71 -12.35
N ALA A 94 -6.65 2.37 -13.49
CA ALA A 94 -6.69 3.21 -14.68
C ALA A 94 -8.11 3.39 -15.25
N ALA A 95 -8.92 2.33 -15.28
CA ALA A 95 -10.32 2.42 -15.70
C ALA A 95 -11.15 3.30 -14.74
N LEU A 96 -10.90 3.19 -13.43
CA LEU A 96 -11.58 3.98 -12.42
C LEU A 96 -11.21 5.47 -12.53
N VAL A 97 -9.95 5.81 -12.82
CA VAL A 97 -9.52 7.19 -13.12
C VAL A 97 -10.34 7.79 -14.27
N ALA A 98 -10.58 7.03 -15.35
CA ALA A 98 -11.40 7.51 -16.46
C ALA A 98 -12.87 7.71 -16.03
N ALA A 99 -13.41 6.83 -15.19
CA ALA A 99 -14.79 6.86 -14.73
C ALA A 99 -15.10 7.99 -13.73
N VAL A 100 -14.15 8.34 -12.84
CA VAL A 100 -14.34 9.42 -11.85
C VAL A 100 -14.25 10.83 -12.43
N GLY A 101 -13.84 10.95 -13.69
CA GLY A 101 -13.71 12.23 -14.38
C GLY A 101 -12.40 12.96 -14.05
N PRO A 102 -12.29 14.25 -14.42
CA PRO A 102 -11.04 15.00 -14.29
C PRO A 102 -10.62 15.18 -12.83
N LEU A 103 -9.29 15.28 -12.61
CA LEU A 103 -8.74 15.60 -11.31
C LEU A 103 -9.33 16.94 -10.80
N PRO A 104 -9.85 17.02 -9.56
CA PRO A 104 -10.40 18.25 -9.04
C PRO A 104 -9.36 19.38 -8.96
N SER A 105 -9.70 20.53 -9.54
CA SER A 105 -8.90 21.75 -9.40
C SER A 105 -8.73 22.09 -7.92
N THR A 106 -7.47 22.20 -7.49
CA THR A 106 -7.10 22.41 -6.08
C THR A 106 -5.97 23.42 -5.99
N PRO A 107 -6.03 24.42 -5.08
CA PRO A 107 -4.89 25.30 -4.83
C PRO A 107 -3.63 24.51 -4.49
N GLY A 108 -2.47 24.95 -5.00
CA GLY A 108 -1.20 24.25 -4.78
C GLY A 108 -1.05 22.95 -5.58
N GLN A 109 -1.73 22.82 -6.73
CA GLN A 109 -1.68 21.63 -7.58
C GLN A 109 -0.24 21.23 -7.96
N ALA A 110 0.58 22.16 -8.44
CA ALA A 110 1.97 21.88 -8.82
C ALA A 110 2.81 21.34 -7.65
N GLN A 111 2.59 21.85 -6.43
CA GLN A 111 3.27 21.37 -5.23
C GLN A 111 2.81 19.95 -4.86
N SER A 112 1.50 19.68 -4.97
CA SER A 112 0.94 18.35 -4.72
C SER A 112 1.51 17.31 -5.69
N GLU A 113 1.59 17.65 -6.98
CA GLU A 113 2.17 16.79 -8.02
C GLU A 113 3.65 16.50 -7.75
N ALA A 114 4.42 17.52 -7.36
CA ALA A 114 5.82 17.34 -6.98
C ALA A 114 5.97 16.40 -5.77
N THR A 115 5.11 16.53 -4.75
CA THR A 115 5.09 15.64 -3.59
C THR A 115 4.81 14.19 -4.00
N VAL A 116 3.77 13.94 -4.80
CA VAL A 116 3.44 12.57 -5.26
C VAL A 116 4.56 11.97 -6.11
N LEU A 117 5.21 12.78 -6.96
CA LEU A 117 6.36 12.35 -7.73
C LEU A 117 7.54 11.95 -6.83
N ALA A 118 7.81 12.73 -5.78
CA ALA A 118 8.85 12.42 -4.80
C ALA A 118 8.55 11.13 -4.02
N GLN A 119 7.28 10.91 -3.62
CA GLN A 119 6.85 9.68 -2.96
C GLN A 119 7.05 8.47 -3.87
N ARG A 120 6.67 8.57 -5.15
CA ARG A 120 6.89 7.49 -6.13
C ARG A 120 8.36 7.15 -6.28
N HIS A 121 9.23 8.17 -6.34
CA HIS A 121 10.67 7.96 -6.37
C HIS A 121 11.18 7.27 -5.10
N ALA A 122 10.72 7.69 -3.92
CA ALA A 122 11.07 7.05 -2.66
C ALA A 122 10.66 5.57 -2.61
N LEU A 123 9.46 5.23 -3.11
CA LEU A 123 9.00 3.85 -3.24
C LEU A 123 9.87 3.04 -4.21
N ALA A 124 10.24 3.60 -5.35
CA ALA A 124 11.13 2.94 -6.30
C ALA A 124 12.51 2.65 -5.68
N MET A 125 13.08 3.60 -4.93
CA MET A 125 14.34 3.40 -4.20
C MET A 125 14.24 2.34 -3.10
N LEU A 126 13.08 2.25 -2.44
CA LEU A 126 12.81 1.23 -1.43
C LEU A 126 12.77 -0.18 -2.03
N ALA A 127 12.16 -0.31 -3.22
CA ALA A 127 11.94 -1.58 -3.89
C ALA A 127 13.22 -2.21 -4.47
N VAL A 128 14.26 -1.40 -4.72
CA VAL A 128 15.56 -1.85 -5.25
C VAL A 128 16.65 -1.95 -4.17
N SER A 129 16.29 -1.95 -2.88
CA SER A 129 17.28 -2.00 -1.80
C SER A 129 18.03 -3.34 -1.76
N ASP A 130 19.37 -3.27 -1.69
CA ASP A 130 20.23 -4.45 -1.55
C ASP A 130 20.16 -5.12 -0.17
N ARG A 131 19.50 -4.48 0.82
CA ARG A 131 19.33 -5.06 2.14
C ARG A 131 18.28 -6.16 2.08
N VAL A 132 18.73 -7.41 2.22
CA VAL A 132 17.86 -8.60 2.22
C VAL A 132 16.67 -8.41 3.16
N GLY A 133 15.46 -8.53 2.60
CA GLY A 133 14.20 -8.34 3.31
C GLY A 133 13.59 -6.94 3.23
N CYS A 134 14.35 -5.89 2.89
CA CYS A 134 13.84 -4.52 2.82
C CYS A 134 12.74 -4.35 1.76
N ALA A 135 13.00 -4.75 0.51
CA ALA A 135 12.00 -4.69 -0.55
C ALA A 135 10.81 -5.62 -0.28
N ALA A 136 11.05 -6.81 0.29
CA ALA A 136 10.01 -7.76 0.65
C ALA A 136 9.08 -7.22 1.76
N GLY A 137 9.62 -6.55 2.77
CA GLY A 137 8.83 -5.90 3.82
C GLY A 137 7.95 -4.78 3.27
N ALA A 138 8.48 -3.98 2.33
CA ALA A 138 7.70 -2.96 1.64
C ALA A 138 6.58 -3.57 0.78
N ALA A 139 6.85 -4.62 0.00
CA ALA A 139 5.84 -5.30 -0.80
C ALA A 139 4.76 -5.99 0.07
N ALA A 140 5.14 -6.60 1.19
CA ALA A 140 4.20 -7.24 2.11
C ALA A 140 3.28 -6.21 2.78
N ALA A 141 3.83 -5.10 3.28
CA ALA A 141 3.03 -4.02 3.84
C ALA A 141 2.08 -3.42 2.79
N PHE A 142 2.53 -3.32 1.53
CA PHE A 142 1.72 -2.83 0.42
C PHE A 142 0.52 -3.74 0.17
N LEU A 143 0.74 -5.05 0.05
CA LEU A 143 -0.32 -6.03 -0.20
C LEU A 143 -1.35 -6.09 0.94
N LEU A 144 -0.89 -5.98 2.18
CA LEU A 144 -1.77 -5.96 3.35
C LEU A 144 -2.62 -4.68 3.41
N ASP A 145 -1.98 -3.51 3.23
CA ASP A 145 -2.66 -2.22 3.28
C ASP A 145 -3.58 -1.96 2.07
N TRP A 146 -3.30 -2.60 0.92
CA TRP A 146 -4.09 -2.48 -0.30
C TRP A 146 -5.57 -2.81 -0.07
N SER A 147 -5.88 -3.74 0.84
CA SER A 147 -7.27 -4.06 1.19
C SER A 147 -8.06 -2.85 1.70
N ALA A 148 -7.42 -1.94 2.44
CA ALA A 148 -8.01 -0.70 2.93
C ALA A 148 -8.12 0.35 1.82
N ILE A 149 -7.08 0.49 1.01
CA ILE A 149 -7.08 1.35 -0.18
C ILE A 149 -8.23 0.94 -1.13
N ARG A 150 -8.37 -0.35 -1.42
CA ARG A 150 -9.39 -0.91 -2.32
C ARG A 150 -10.82 -0.66 -1.84
N ARG A 151 -11.07 -0.52 -0.53
CA ARG A 151 -12.40 -0.12 -0.01
C ARG A 151 -12.76 1.30 -0.45
N ILE A 152 -11.81 2.23 -0.45
CA ILE A 152 -12.02 3.60 -0.91
C ILE A 152 -12.24 3.62 -2.42
N LEU A 153 -11.45 2.85 -3.17
CA LEU A 153 -11.63 2.68 -4.62
C LEU A 153 -13.01 2.08 -4.95
N ALA A 154 -13.48 1.12 -4.16
CA ALA A 154 -14.79 0.51 -4.33
C ALA A 154 -15.93 1.53 -4.13
N LEU A 155 -15.82 2.39 -3.11
CA LEU A 155 -16.78 3.46 -2.88
C LEU A 155 -16.78 4.49 -4.02
N ALA A 156 -15.61 4.86 -4.52
CA ALA A 156 -15.51 5.71 -5.70
C ALA A 156 -16.19 5.07 -6.93
N GLY A 157 -15.94 3.76 -7.14
CA GLY A 157 -16.56 2.96 -8.19
C GLY A 157 -18.08 2.92 -8.09
N ASP A 158 -18.62 2.62 -6.91
CA ASP A 158 -20.07 2.60 -6.67
C ASP A 158 -20.72 3.96 -6.96
N ARG A 159 -20.05 5.07 -6.61
CA ARG A 159 -20.56 6.43 -6.90
C ARG A 159 -20.62 6.77 -8.38
N VAL A 160 -19.84 6.09 -9.23
CA VAL A 160 -19.81 6.30 -10.68
C VAL A 160 -20.36 5.11 -11.47
N GLY A 161 -21.08 4.20 -10.81
CA GLY A 161 -21.70 3.04 -11.46
C GLY A 161 -20.72 1.96 -11.94
N THR A 162 -19.48 1.97 -11.45
CA THR A 162 -18.42 1.01 -11.80
C THR A 162 -18.11 0.11 -10.60
N ARG A 163 -18.81 -1.03 -10.49
CA ARG A 163 -18.56 -1.99 -9.42
C ARG A 163 -17.20 -2.67 -9.61
N LEU A 164 -16.36 -2.63 -8.58
CA LEU A 164 -15.10 -3.35 -8.57
C LEU A 164 -15.34 -4.87 -8.45
N PRO A 165 -14.68 -5.71 -9.27
CA PRO A 165 -14.68 -7.15 -9.10
C PRO A 165 -13.95 -7.55 -7.80
N PRO A 166 -14.04 -8.81 -7.36
CA PRO A 166 -13.18 -9.33 -6.30
C PRO A 166 -11.70 -9.09 -6.60
N SER A 167 -10.88 -8.83 -5.56
CA SER A 167 -9.44 -8.68 -5.76
C SER A 167 -8.80 -10.05 -6.08
N PRO A 168 -7.92 -10.14 -7.09
CA PRO A 168 -7.15 -11.35 -7.37
C PRO A 168 -5.93 -11.49 -6.43
N LEU A 169 -5.66 -10.49 -5.59
CA LEU A 169 -4.51 -10.49 -4.70
C LEU A 169 -4.60 -11.58 -3.62
N PRO A 170 -3.44 -12.08 -3.13
CA PRO A 170 -3.41 -13.06 -2.06
C PRO A 170 -4.08 -12.54 -0.79
N ARG A 171 -4.71 -13.45 -0.05
CA ARG A 171 -5.24 -13.14 1.28
C ARG A 171 -4.11 -12.76 2.24
N ALA A 172 -4.42 -11.97 3.27
CA ALA A 172 -3.45 -11.55 4.28
C ALA A 172 -2.65 -12.72 4.88
N SER A 173 -3.30 -13.86 5.16
CA SER A 173 -2.60 -15.05 5.67
C SER A 173 -1.52 -15.58 4.73
N ALA A 174 -1.72 -15.51 3.42
CA ALA A 174 -0.71 -15.91 2.44
C ALA A 174 0.45 -14.90 2.37
N VAL A 175 0.16 -13.59 2.50
CA VAL A 175 1.20 -12.56 2.58
C VAL A 175 2.05 -12.75 3.84
N ILE A 176 1.43 -13.00 4.99
CA ILE A 176 2.09 -13.27 6.27
C ILE A 176 2.98 -14.53 6.16
N ALA A 177 2.45 -15.61 5.59
CA ALA A 177 3.19 -16.86 5.43
C ALA A 177 4.40 -16.72 4.49
N ALA A 178 4.29 -15.93 3.42
CA ALA A 178 5.37 -15.75 2.45
C ALA A 178 6.66 -15.19 3.09
N LEU A 179 6.54 -14.33 4.12
CA LEU A 179 7.70 -13.77 4.80
C LEU A 179 8.46 -14.77 5.67
N ALA A 180 7.90 -15.96 5.97
CA ALA A 180 8.60 -17.00 6.70
C ALA A 180 9.86 -17.51 5.97
N ALA A 181 9.90 -17.41 4.63
CA ALA A 181 11.03 -17.83 3.82
C ALA A 181 12.33 -17.05 4.11
N LEU A 182 12.23 -15.84 4.68
CA LEU A 182 13.37 -14.97 4.97
C LEU A 182 14.21 -15.42 6.19
N GLY A 183 13.69 -16.36 6.99
CA GLY A 183 14.31 -16.80 8.24
C GLY A 183 14.24 -15.75 9.36
N ASP A 184 14.96 -16.00 10.45
CA ASP A 184 14.87 -15.28 11.72
C ASP A 184 16.11 -14.42 12.05
N ALA A 185 17.03 -14.25 11.09
CA ALA A 185 18.22 -13.43 11.30
C ALA A 185 17.87 -11.98 11.66
N SER A 186 18.45 -11.46 12.75
CA SER A 186 18.15 -10.12 13.27
C SER A 186 18.42 -8.98 12.28
N GLY A 187 19.35 -9.18 11.33
CA GLY A 187 19.59 -8.26 10.23
C GLY A 187 18.40 -8.19 9.26
N THR A 188 17.89 -9.36 8.85
CA THR A 188 16.73 -9.50 7.98
C THR A 188 15.47 -8.95 8.63
N GLN A 189 15.23 -9.26 9.91
CA GLN A 189 14.07 -8.73 10.64
C GLN A 189 14.04 -7.19 10.64
N ARG A 190 15.17 -6.55 10.94
CA ARG A 190 15.26 -5.08 10.91
C ARG A 190 15.04 -4.51 9.52
N ALA A 191 15.57 -5.18 8.49
CA ALA A 191 15.39 -4.75 7.10
C ALA A 191 13.92 -4.85 6.67
N VAL A 192 13.24 -5.96 6.97
CA VAL A 192 11.80 -6.16 6.71
C VAL A 192 10.96 -5.10 7.41
N THR A 193 11.18 -4.89 8.71
CA THR A 193 10.47 -3.88 9.50
C THR A 193 10.69 -2.48 8.93
N PHE A 194 11.93 -2.13 8.60
CA PHE A 194 12.24 -0.85 7.98
C PHE A 194 11.50 -0.70 6.64
N GLY A 195 11.53 -1.72 5.79
CA GLY A 195 10.83 -1.73 4.50
C GLY A 195 9.33 -1.44 4.65
N ALA A 196 8.68 -2.15 5.57
CA ALA A 196 7.28 -1.96 5.88
C ALA A 196 6.98 -0.53 6.38
N GLN A 197 7.76 -0.04 7.34
CA GLN A 197 7.57 1.30 7.92
C GLN A 197 7.75 2.41 6.89
N GLN A 198 8.74 2.30 6.00
CA GLN A 198 8.97 3.30 4.97
C GLN A 198 7.82 3.37 3.96
N LEU A 199 7.26 2.21 3.58
CA LEU A 199 6.07 2.18 2.74
C LEU A 199 4.87 2.83 3.43
N LEU A 200 4.58 2.42 4.67
CA LEU A 200 3.45 2.97 5.44
C LEU A 200 3.60 4.48 5.65
N ALA A 201 4.83 4.99 5.82
CA ALA A 201 5.10 6.41 5.84
C ALA A 201 4.73 7.12 4.52
N GLN A 202 4.97 6.49 3.36
CA GLN A 202 4.52 7.07 2.08
C GLN A 202 2.99 7.07 1.97
N HIS A 203 2.31 5.98 2.36
CA HIS A 203 0.84 5.95 2.33
C HIS A 203 0.24 7.00 3.27
N ARG A 204 0.75 7.11 4.51
CA ARG A 204 0.32 8.15 5.45
C ARG A 204 0.50 9.55 4.87
N GLY A 205 1.68 9.85 4.33
CA GLY A 205 1.95 11.16 3.72
C GLY A 205 1.05 11.47 2.52
N LEU A 206 0.68 10.46 1.74
CA LEU A 206 -0.30 10.61 0.66
C LEU A 206 -1.68 11.00 1.21
N TRP A 207 -2.13 10.34 2.27
CA TRP A 207 -3.43 10.61 2.88
C TRP A 207 -3.48 11.98 3.56
N GLU A 208 -2.40 12.40 4.22
CA GLU A 208 -2.24 13.75 4.78
C GLU A 208 -2.28 14.82 3.68
N LEU A 209 -1.62 14.57 2.54
CA LEU A 209 -1.69 15.46 1.38
C LEU A 209 -3.13 15.57 0.85
N LEU A 210 -3.85 14.46 0.75
CA LEU A 210 -5.24 14.45 0.27
C LEU A 210 -6.20 15.17 1.23
N ASP A 211 -5.99 15.07 2.54
CA ASP A 211 -6.76 15.84 3.52
C ASP A 211 -6.48 17.35 3.41
N ALA A 212 -5.21 17.73 3.28
CA ALA A 212 -4.82 19.12 3.07
C ALA A 212 -5.43 19.70 1.78
N ARG A 213 -5.43 18.91 0.69
CA ARG A 213 -6.07 19.27 -0.58
C ARG A 213 -7.59 19.44 -0.44
N ALA A 214 -8.26 18.53 0.26
CA ALA A 214 -9.69 18.65 0.53
C ALA A 214 -10.02 19.88 1.38
N SER A 215 -9.18 20.19 2.37
CA SER A 215 -9.30 21.39 3.20
C SER A 215 -9.10 22.68 2.40
N ALA A 216 -8.10 22.73 1.52
CA ALA A 216 -7.87 23.88 0.63
C ALA A 216 -9.06 24.15 -0.31
N ARG A 217 -9.76 23.10 -0.76
CA ARG A 217 -11.00 23.24 -1.56
C ARG A 217 -12.21 23.74 -0.76
N ARG A 218 -12.21 23.63 0.57
CA ARG A 218 -13.27 24.12 1.45
C ARG A 218 -13.05 25.55 1.93
N GLY A 219 -11.79 25.99 2.00
CA GLY A 219 -11.40 27.35 2.40
C GLY A 219 -11.56 28.40 1.31
N ASN A 220 -11.91 27.98 0.08
CA ASN A 220 -12.30 28.82 -1.05
C ASN A 220 -13.80 28.69 -1.31
#